data_AF-A0A2H9ZVU9-F1
#
_entry.id   AF-A0A2H9ZVU9-F1
#
_cell.length_a   1.000
_cell.length_b   1.000
_cell.length_c   1.000
_cell.angle_alpha   90.00
_cell.angle_beta   90.00
_cell.angle_gamma   90.00
#
_symmetry.space_group_name_H-M   'P 1'
#
loop_
_entity.id
_entity.type
_entity.pdbx_description
1 polymer ?
#
loop_
_entity_poly.entity_id
_entity_poly.type
_entity_poly.pdbx_seq_one_letter_code
_entity_poly.pdbx_strand_id
1 'polypeptide(L)' 'MASGKLDSNWEGPFIIRNMLGPNTYKLARHGGTLLPRTWSGNDIRRFYS' A
#
# COMPACT_ATOMS: atom_id res chain seq x y z
N MET A 1 9.69 -27.12 9.01
CA MET A 1 10.09 -26.57 7.70
C MET A 1 9.52 -25.15 7.60
N ALA A 2 10.38 -24.15 7.43
CA ALA A 2 10.12 -22.72 7.24
C ALA A 2 9.23 -21.97 8.27
N SER A 3 9.84 -21.63 9.41
CA SER A 3 9.50 -20.39 10.12
C SER A 3 10.20 -19.24 9.39
N GLY A 4 9.49 -18.17 9.04
CA GLY A 4 10.14 -16.96 8.51
C GLY A 4 9.21 -16.00 7.77
N LYS A 5 8.65 -15.04 8.52
CA LYS A 5 8.28 -13.70 8.04
C LYS A 5 7.29 -13.65 6.86
N LEU A 6 6.00 -13.68 7.18
CA LEU A 6 5.07 -12.69 6.63
C LEU A 6 5.43 -11.30 7.19
N ASP A 7 6.69 -10.89 7.05
CA ASP A 7 7.06 -9.49 7.20
C ASP A 7 6.42 -8.84 5.99
N SER A 8 5.17 -8.43 6.16
CA SER A 8 4.59 -7.50 5.23
C SER A 8 5.56 -6.33 5.27
N ASN A 9 6.35 -6.19 4.20
CA ASN A 9 7.35 -5.14 4.02
C ASN A 9 6.57 -3.84 3.79
N TRP A 10 5.74 -3.47 4.77
CA TRP A 10 4.93 -2.27 4.79
C TRP A 10 5.93 -1.12 4.88
N GLU A 11 6.29 -0.61 3.71
CA GLU A 11 7.32 0.39 3.57
C GLU A 11 6.73 1.76 3.93
N GLY A 12 6.62 2.01 5.23
CA GLY A 12 6.19 3.28 5.79
C GLY A 12 4.71 3.64 5.55
N PRO A 13 4.28 4.81 6.07
CA PRO A 13 2.93 5.30 5.85
C PRO A 13 2.80 5.78 4.40
N PHE A 14 1.96 5.08 3.63
CA PHE A 14 1.55 5.49 2.31
C PHE A 14 0.24 6.26 2.36
N ILE A 15 0.11 7.24 1.47
CA ILE A 15 -1.12 8.03 1.32
C ILE A 15 -1.83 7.56 0.06
N ILE A 16 -3.11 7.21 0.17
CA ILE A 16 -3.95 6.94 -0.99
C ILE A 16 -4.18 8.26 -1.72
N ARG A 17 -3.69 8.34 -2.96
CA ARG A 17 -3.72 9.58 -3.75
C ARG A 17 -4.83 9.58 -4.79
N ASN A 18 -5.08 8.42 -5.42
CA ASN A 18 -6.19 8.23 -6.34
C ASN A 18 -6.79 6.83 -6.18
N MET A 19 -8.11 6.73 -6.37
CA MET A 19 -8.77 5.44 -6.63
C MET A 19 -8.92 5.31 -8.14
N LEU A 20 -8.32 4.26 -8.71
CA LEU A 20 -8.42 3.97 -10.14
C LEU A 20 -9.62 3.10 -10.47
N GLY A 21 -10.16 2.39 -9.47
CA GLY A 21 -11.28 1.50 -9.66
C GLY A 21 -11.76 0.88 -8.35
N PRO A 22 -12.81 0.04 -8.41
CA PRO A 22 -13.27 -0.72 -7.27
C PRO A 22 -12.13 -1.62 -6.80
N ASN A 23 -11.68 -1.41 -5.57
CA ASN A 23 -10.56 -2.13 -4.99
C ASN A 23 -9.19 -1.85 -5.62
N THR A 24 -9.01 -0.74 -6.33
CA THR A 24 -7.75 -0.38 -7.00
C THR A 24 -7.34 1.06 -6.68
N TYR A 25 -6.15 1.22 -6.12
CA TYR A 25 -5.65 2.43 -5.48
C TYR A 25 -4.25 2.77 -5.95
N LYS A 26 -3.98 4.06 -6.15
CA LYS A 26 -2.64 4.60 -6.32
C LYS A 26 -2.17 5.14 -4.98
N LEU A 27 -1.12 4.52 -4.45
CA LEU A 27 -0.42 5.00 -3.28
C LEU A 27 0.64 6.02 -3.67
N ALA A 28 0.89 6.97 -2.78
CA ALA A 28 2.06 7.83 -2.82
C ALA A 28 2.80 7.74 -1.50
N ARG A 29 4.13 7.85 -1.55
CA ARG A 29 4.94 8.09 -0.36
C ARG A 29 4.65 9.48 0.19
N HIS A 30 4.91 9.65 1.48
CA HIS A 30 4.77 10.94 2.18
C HIS A 30 5.53 12.10 1.51
N GLY A 31 6.59 11.81 0.75
CA GLY A 31 7.34 12.80 -0.05
C GLY A 31 6.67 13.24 -1.36
N GLY A 32 5.42 12.83 -1.63
CA GLY A 32 4.72 13.18 -2.87
C GLY A 32 5.15 12.35 -4.08
N THR A 33 5.96 11.30 -3.89
CA THR A 33 6.30 10.35 -4.95
C THR A 33 5.16 9.34 -5.13
N LEU A 34 4.53 9.33 -6.30
CA LEU A 34 3.57 8.29 -6.67
C LEU A 34 4.30 6.96 -6.83
N LEU A 35 3.73 5.89 -6.30
CA LEU A 35 4.23 4.57 -6.62
C LEU A 35 3.83 4.22 -8.05
N PRO A 36 4.77 3.69 -8.87
CA PRO A 36 4.47 3.25 -10.24
C PRO A 36 3.54 2.02 -10.23
N ARG A 37 3.45 1.33 -9.08
CA ARG A 37 2.59 0.19 -8.87
C ARG A 37 1.19 0.62 -8.47
N THR A 38 0.21 -0.04 -9.06
CA THR A 38 -1.18 0.02 -8.62
C THR A 38 -1.42 -0.98 -7.50
N TRP A 39 -2.06 -0.53 -6.43
CA TRP A 39 -2.29 -1.32 -5.23
C TRP A 39 -3.74 -1.70 -5.11
N SER A 40 -4.04 -2.97 -4.87
CA SER A 40 -5.42 -3.40 -4.69
C SER A 40 -5.83 -3.23 -3.22
N GLY A 41 -7.13 -3.25 -2.93
CA GLY A 41 -7.64 -3.26 -1.56
C GLY A 41 -7.09 -4.42 -0.71
N ASN A 42 -6.62 -5.49 -1.36
CA ASN A 42 -5.98 -6.63 -0.73
C ASN A 42 -4.49 -6.40 -0.43
N ASP A 43 -3.85 -5.48 -1.16
CA ASP A 43 -2.43 -5.13 -1.00
C ASP A 43 -2.24 -3.95 -0.03
N ILE A 44 -3.31 -3.23 0.32
CA ILE A 44 -3.27 -2.09 1.23
C ILE A 44 -4.02 -2.38 2.52
N ARG A 45 -3.50 -1.88 3.63
CA ARG A 45 -4.21 -1.90 4.91
C ARG A 45 -4.47 -0.47 5.36
N ARG A 46 -5.75 -0.07 5.38
CA ARG A 46 -6.13 1.23 5.95
C ARG A 46 -5.86 1.22 7.43
N PHE A 47 -5.04 2.16 7.88
CA PHE A 47 -4.83 2.45 9.29
C PHE A 47 -5.70 3.66 9.63
N TYR A 48 -6.60 3.51 10.60
CA TYR A 48 -7.37 4.60 11.18
C TYR A 48 -6.80 4.83 12.57
N SER A 49 -6.10 5.95 12.76
CA SER A 49 -5.61 6.43 14.05
C SER A 49 -6.39 7.66 14.47
#